data_AF-A0A6I2WEX2-F1
#
_entry.id   AF-A0A6I2WEX2-F1
#
_cell.length_a   1.000
_cell.length_b   1.000
_cell.length_c   1.000
_cell.angle_alpha   90.00
_cell.angle_beta   90.00
_cell.angle_gamma   90.00
#
_symmetry.space_group_name_H-M   'P 1'
#
loop_
_entity.id
_entity.type
_entity.pdbx_description
1 polymer ?
#
loop_
_entity_poly.entity_id
_entity_poly.type
_entity_poly.pdbx_seq_one_letter_code
_entity_poly.pdbx_strand_id
1 'polypeptide(L)'
;MSEVREVVIVGSGPAGYTAAIYASRAQLSPLIYEGSVTAGGALMNTTEVENFPGFVDGVMGPDLMDSMRKQAARFGSELVTDDIVEMDLSGDIKVLKDGSGNTIKAKSVILAMGSAYREIGLVNEKRLSGRGVSWCATCDGFFFRNQTIAVVGGGDSAIEEATFLTKFADKVVLIHRRDSLRASKIMADRAHANPKIDFLWNTEVIDVLGAEKVEALQLRNTLDGTVSTRDFTGLFVAIGH
;
A
#
# COMPACT_ATOMS: atom_id res chain seq x y z
N MET A 1 29.73 26.03 -5.66
CA MET A 1 28.28 26.26 -5.73
C MET A 1 27.64 24.91 -6.02
N SER A 2 26.62 24.48 -5.27
CA SER A 2 25.94 23.22 -5.60
C SER A 2 25.29 23.35 -6.97
N GLU A 3 25.56 22.38 -7.85
CA GLU A 3 25.00 22.31 -9.19
C GLU A 3 23.47 22.19 -9.12
N VAL A 4 22.77 22.97 -9.94
CA VAL A 4 21.30 22.89 -10.03
C VAL A 4 20.95 21.77 -11.00
N ARG A 5 20.30 20.72 -10.50
CA ARG A 5 19.87 19.56 -11.28
C ARG A 5 18.68 19.89 -12.19
N GLU A 6 18.59 19.26 -13.35
CA GLU A 6 17.39 19.38 -14.19
C GLU A 6 16.16 18.75 -13.52
N VAL A 7 16.34 17.55 -12.95
CA VAL A 7 15.28 16.81 -12.29
C VAL A 7 15.81 16.01 -11.10
N VAL A 8 15.07 16.09 -9.98
CA VAL A 8 15.23 15.21 -8.82
C VAL A 8 13.97 14.38 -8.63
N ILE A 9 14.12 13.10 -8.35
CA ILE A 9 13.03 12.16 -8.12
C ILE A 9 13.09 11.74 -6.65
N VAL A 10 11.98 11.85 -5.94
CA VAL A 10 11.90 11.45 -4.53
C VAL A 10 11.01 10.22 -4.43
N GLY A 11 11.62 9.07 -4.15
CA GLY A 11 10.95 7.77 -4.04
C GLY A 11 11.37 6.80 -5.15
N SER A 12 11.51 5.52 -4.75
CA SER A 12 12.08 4.42 -5.53
C SER A 12 11.09 3.29 -5.84
N GLY A 13 9.79 3.56 -5.78
CA GLY A 13 8.80 2.62 -6.30
C GLY A 13 8.83 2.52 -7.83
N PRO A 14 7.93 1.72 -8.44
CA PRO A 14 7.81 1.61 -9.90
C PRO A 14 7.66 2.95 -10.62
N ALA A 15 6.94 3.91 -10.00
CA ALA A 15 6.80 5.27 -10.52
C ALA A 15 8.15 6.02 -10.58
N GLY A 16 8.93 5.96 -9.51
CA GLY A 16 10.23 6.64 -9.41
C GLY A 16 11.25 6.09 -10.39
N TYR A 17 11.42 4.76 -10.44
CA TYR A 17 12.36 4.14 -11.38
C TYR A 17 11.92 4.32 -12.84
N THR A 18 10.62 4.26 -13.14
CA THR A 18 10.15 4.54 -14.51
C THR A 18 10.46 5.98 -14.90
N ALA A 19 10.19 6.96 -14.02
CA ALA A 19 10.55 8.35 -14.26
C ALA A 19 12.07 8.53 -14.48
N ALA A 20 12.89 7.86 -13.68
CA ALA A 20 14.35 7.90 -13.78
C ALA A 20 14.86 7.33 -15.11
N ILE A 21 14.32 6.20 -15.55
CA ILE A 21 14.64 5.58 -16.84
C ILE A 21 14.34 6.55 -17.99
N TYR A 22 13.16 7.17 -18.01
CA TYR A 22 12.78 8.08 -19.08
C TYR A 22 13.56 9.40 -19.05
N ALA A 23 13.78 9.98 -17.86
CA ALA A 23 14.59 11.20 -17.72
C ALA A 23 16.05 10.96 -18.12
N SER A 24 16.62 9.79 -17.80
CA SER A 24 17.98 9.43 -18.22
C SER A 24 18.08 9.28 -19.74
N ARG A 25 17.08 8.63 -20.37
CA ARG A 25 17.01 8.51 -21.83
C ARG A 25 16.86 9.86 -22.54
N ALA A 26 16.27 10.84 -21.87
CA ALA A 26 16.18 12.22 -22.33
C ALA A 26 17.43 13.06 -22.01
N GLN A 27 18.51 12.45 -21.52
CA GLN A 27 19.79 13.10 -21.17
C GLN A 27 19.66 14.18 -20.08
N LEU A 28 18.73 14.00 -19.13
CA LEU A 28 18.51 14.95 -18.02
C LEU A 28 19.31 14.61 -16.75
N SER A 29 20.13 13.55 -16.78
CA SER A 29 20.96 13.10 -15.65
C SER A 29 20.23 13.09 -14.29
N PRO A 30 19.09 12.37 -14.17
CA PRO A 30 18.23 12.44 -13.00
C PRO A 30 18.95 11.96 -11.73
N LEU A 31 18.71 12.66 -10.64
CA LEU A 31 19.03 12.20 -9.29
C LEU A 31 17.79 11.58 -8.66
N ILE A 32 17.88 10.37 -8.13
CA ILE A 32 16.78 9.73 -7.41
C ILE A 32 17.19 9.44 -5.96
N TYR A 33 16.37 9.92 -5.03
CA TYR A 33 16.45 9.57 -3.62
C TYR A 33 15.59 8.33 -3.38
N GLU A 34 16.25 7.23 -3.05
CA GLU A 34 15.61 5.93 -2.97
C GLU A 34 14.94 5.67 -1.61
N GLY A 35 15.25 6.48 -0.61
CA GLY A 35 14.90 6.23 0.78
C GLY A 35 15.97 5.41 1.48
N SER A 36 16.20 5.70 2.77
CA SER A 36 17.28 5.08 3.55
C SER A 36 17.01 3.62 3.91
N VAL A 37 15.74 3.26 4.10
CA VAL A 37 15.30 1.93 4.58
C VAL A 37 14.39 1.21 3.58
N THR A 38 13.55 1.94 2.87
CA THR A 38 12.43 1.39 2.08
C THR A 38 12.64 1.45 0.57
N ALA A 39 13.91 1.39 0.13
CA ALA A 39 14.25 1.42 -1.29
C ALA A 39 13.53 0.29 -2.07
N GLY A 40 12.86 0.65 -3.16
CA GLY A 40 11.99 -0.25 -3.93
C GLY A 40 10.49 -0.11 -3.61
N GLY A 41 10.12 0.57 -2.52
CA GLY A 41 8.73 0.84 -2.16
C GLY A 41 7.94 -0.40 -1.75
N ALA A 42 6.60 -0.33 -1.86
CA ALA A 42 5.69 -1.33 -1.30
C ALA A 42 5.88 -2.76 -1.85
N LEU A 43 6.37 -2.90 -3.09
CA LEU A 43 6.62 -4.21 -3.70
C LEU A 43 7.76 -4.98 -3.04
N MET A 44 8.61 -4.34 -2.23
CA MET A 44 9.61 -5.06 -1.43
C MET A 44 9.00 -5.94 -0.34
N ASN A 45 7.75 -5.65 0.05
CA ASN A 45 7.05 -6.34 1.12
C ASN A 45 6.05 -7.39 0.61
N THR A 46 5.89 -7.52 -0.71
CA THR A 46 5.05 -8.57 -1.31
C THR A 46 5.91 -9.74 -1.79
N THR A 47 5.31 -10.93 -1.83
CA THR A 47 5.95 -12.12 -2.39
C THR A 47 5.85 -12.09 -3.92
N GLU A 48 4.74 -12.54 -4.49
CA GLU A 48 4.57 -12.72 -5.93
C GLU A 48 3.67 -11.64 -6.53
N VAL A 49 4.06 -11.14 -7.70
CA VAL A 49 3.35 -10.13 -8.48
C VAL A 49 2.93 -10.76 -9.81
N GLU A 50 1.63 -11.06 -9.94
CA GLU A 50 1.07 -11.72 -11.12
C GLU A 50 0.41 -10.74 -12.11
N ASN A 51 0.27 -9.47 -11.72
CA ASN A 51 -0.48 -8.47 -12.47
C ASN A 51 0.40 -7.36 -13.10
N PHE A 52 1.73 -7.53 -13.08
CA PHE A 52 2.65 -6.62 -13.77
C PHE A 52 2.94 -7.15 -15.19
N PRO A 53 2.59 -6.39 -16.25
CA PRO A 53 2.70 -6.89 -17.62
C PRO A 53 4.15 -7.17 -18.02
N GLY A 54 4.36 -8.26 -18.76
CA GLY A 54 5.69 -8.73 -19.20
C GLY A 54 6.21 -9.95 -18.43
N PHE A 55 5.56 -10.34 -17.33
CA PHE A 55 5.88 -11.53 -16.55
C PHE A 55 4.70 -12.52 -16.60
N VAL A 56 4.75 -13.45 -17.56
CA VAL A 56 3.66 -14.42 -17.80
C VAL A 56 3.45 -15.35 -16.59
N ASP A 57 4.55 -15.78 -15.97
CA ASP A 57 4.56 -16.70 -14.84
C ASP A 57 4.66 -15.97 -13.49
N GLY A 58 4.40 -14.66 -13.44
CA GLY A 58 4.61 -13.82 -12.27
C GLY A 58 6.08 -13.48 -12.00
N VAL A 59 6.32 -12.65 -11.00
CA VAL A 59 7.66 -12.25 -10.56
C VAL A 59 7.66 -11.92 -9.07
N MET A 60 8.75 -12.22 -8.36
CA MET A 60 8.89 -11.78 -6.97
C MET A 60 8.97 -10.25 -6.90
N GLY A 61 8.24 -9.64 -5.96
CA GLY A 61 8.22 -8.19 -5.76
C GLY A 61 9.63 -7.58 -5.64
N PRO A 62 10.52 -8.11 -4.78
CA PRO A 62 11.91 -7.65 -4.69
C PRO A 62 12.71 -7.79 -5.99
N ASP A 63 12.52 -8.87 -6.75
CA ASP A 63 13.22 -9.10 -8.02
C ASP A 63 12.78 -8.12 -9.10
N LEU A 64 11.48 -7.83 -9.16
CA LEU A 64 10.93 -6.80 -10.03
C LEU A 64 11.56 -5.43 -9.73
N MET A 65 11.61 -5.04 -8.44
CA MET A 65 12.18 -3.76 -8.04
C MET A 65 13.68 -3.65 -8.29
N ASP A 66 14.44 -4.70 -8.01
CA ASP A 66 15.88 -4.74 -8.32
C ASP A 66 16.14 -4.63 -9.83
N SER A 67 15.32 -5.30 -10.66
CA SER A 67 15.39 -5.16 -12.12
C SER A 67 15.13 -3.71 -12.57
N MET A 68 14.09 -3.06 -12.03
CA MET A 68 13.81 -1.64 -12.33
C MET A 68 14.93 -0.71 -11.88
N ARG A 69 15.49 -0.94 -10.69
CA ARG A 69 16.64 -0.19 -10.15
C ARG A 69 17.87 -0.31 -11.04
N LYS A 70 18.22 -1.55 -11.43
CA LYS A 70 19.34 -1.83 -12.34
C LYS A 70 19.13 -1.18 -13.71
N GLN A 71 17.89 -1.16 -14.21
CA GLN A 71 17.57 -0.50 -15.46
C GLN A 71 17.75 1.03 -15.38
N ALA A 72 17.29 1.67 -14.29
CA ALA A 72 17.52 3.10 -14.05
C ALA A 72 19.03 3.43 -14.00
N ALA A 73 19.80 2.68 -13.21
CA ALA A 73 21.25 2.84 -13.12
C ALA A 73 21.95 2.65 -14.48
N ARG A 74 21.56 1.63 -15.25
CA ARG A 74 22.13 1.34 -16.58
C ARG A 74 21.96 2.51 -17.55
N PHE A 75 20.85 3.25 -17.49
CA PHE A 75 20.63 4.42 -18.35
C PHE A 75 21.30 5.69 -17.83
N GLY A 76 21.92 5.66 -16.65
CA GLY A 76 22.69 6.77 -16.09
C GLY A 76 21.95 7.58 -15.01
N SER A 77 20.89 7.03 -14.40
CA SER A 77 20.32 7.64 -13.19
C SER A 77 21.32 7.57 -12.04
N GLU A 78 21.51 8.68 -11.34
CA GLU A 78 22.27 8.72 -10.10
C GLU A 78 21.35 8.34 -8.94
N LEU A 79 21.71 7.28 -8.21
CA LEU A 79 20.92 6.73 -7.12
C LEU A 79 21.52 7.14 -5.78
N VAL A 80 20.71 7.76 -4.91
CA VAL A 80 21.10 8.13 -3.54
C VAL A 80 20.24 7.35 -2.56
N THR A 81 20.88 6.55 -1.71
CA THR A 81 20.23 5.82 -0.63
C THR A 81 20.18 6.70 0.62
N ASP A 82 19.28 7.67 0.60
CA ASP A 82 18.95 8.56 1.72
C ASP A 82 17.49 9.03 1.58
N ASP A 83 16.94 9.61 2.65
CA ASP A 83 15.62 10.23 2.65
C ASP A 83 15.72 11.72 2.36
N ILE A 84 14.73 12.28 1.66
CA ILE A 84 14.51 13.73 1.68
C ILE A 84 13.64 14.07 2.89
N VAL A 85 14.14 14.94 3.76
CA VAL A 85 13.49 15.30 5.03
C VAL A 85 12.81 16.68 4.98
N GLU A 86 13.20 17.54 4.05
CA GLU A 86 12.63 18.88 3.87
C GLU A 86 12.62 19.26 2.39
N MET A 87 11.57 19.96 1.94
CA MET A 87 11.45 20.50 0.59
C MET A 87 10.81 21.89 0.60
N ASP A 88 11.41 22.83 -0.14
CA ASP A 88 10.76 24.06 -0.60
C ASP A 88 10.57 23.98 -2.11
N LEU A 89 9.31 23.92 -2.53
CA LEU A 89 8.90 23.75 -3.93
C LEU A 89 8.34 25.04 -4.56
N SER A 90 8.28 26.13 -3.78
CA SER A 90 7.53 27.35 -4.12
C SER A 90 8.18 28.21 -5.21
N GLY A 91 9.52 28.29 -5.23
CA GLY A 91 10.28 29.07 -6.20
C GLY A 91 10.63 28.32 -7.48
N ASP A 92 11.17 28.99 -8.49
CA ASP A 92 11.56 28.37 -9.79
C ASP A 92 12.60 27.26 -9.61
N ILE A 93 13.51 27.42 -8.65
CA ILE A 93 14.44 26.38 -8.22
C ILE A 93 13.94 25.78 -6.91
N LYS A 94 13.72 24.47 -6.94
CA LYS A 94 13.29 23.67 -5.80
C LYS A 94 14.50 23.39 -4.93
N VAL A 95 14.32 23.44 -3.61
CA VAL A 95 15.37 23.16 -2.64
C VAL A 95 14.94 21.97 -1.81
N LEU A 96 15.79 20.94 -1.73
CA LEU A 96 15.55 19.73 -0.96
C LEU A 96 16.71 19.55 0.02
N LYS A 97 16.42 19.00 1.20
CA LYS A 97 17.44 18.57 2.15
C LYS A 97 17.33 17.08 2.40
N ASP A 98 18.44 16.37 2.33
CA ASP A 98 18.49 14.95 2.67
C ASP A 98 18.76 14.72 4.16
N GLY A 99 18.59 13.47 4.60
CA GLY A 99 18.80 13.06 5.99
C GLY A 99 20.24 13.27 6.46
N SER A 100 21.20 13.26 5.54
CA SER A 100 22.61 13.57 5.78
C SER A 100 22.92 15.07 5.91
N GLY A 101 21.93 15.95 5.72
CA GLY A 101 22.07 17.40 5.84
C GLY A 101 22.59 18.09 4.58
N ASN A 102 22.72 17.39 3.45
CA ASN A 102 23.06 18.00 2.17
C ASN A 102 21.88 18.81 1.63
N THR A 103 22.18 19.87 0.89
CA THR A 103 21.17 20.68 0.20
C THR A 103 21.27 20.49 -1.30
N ILE A 104 20.15 20.10 -1.90
CA ILE A 104 20.01 19.80 -3.32
C ILE A 104 19.12 20.86 -3.95
N LYS A 105 19.50 21.31 -5.14
CA LYS A 105 18.75 22.28 -5.93
C LYS A 105 18.33 21.65 -7.24
N ALA A 106 17.08 21.84 -7.65
CA ALA A 106 16.56 21.29 -8.89
C ALA A 106 15.61 22.25 -9.59
N LYS A 107 15.57 22.22 -10.93
CA LYS A 107 14.53 22.93 -11.71
C LYS A 107 13.17 22.25 -11.58
N SER A 108 13.17 20.92 -11.50
CA SER A 108 11.95 20.11 -11.36
C SER A 108 12.13 19.00 -10.32
N VAL A 109 11.03 18.63 -9.68
CA VAL A 109 10.97 17.52 -8.72
C VAL A 109 9.80 16.61 -9.07
N ILE A 110 10.05 15.30 -9.14
CA ILE A 110 9.03 14.28 -9.29
C ILE A 110 8.81 13.62 -7.92
N LEU A 111 7.62 13.81 -7.34
CA LEU A 111 7.24 13.18 -6.09
C LEU A 111 6.67 11.79 -6.38
N ALA A 112 7.45 10.76 -6.09
CA ALA A 112 7.14 9.35 -6.30
C ALA A 112 7.25 8.53 -5.00
N MET A 113 6.94 9.17 -3.87
CA MET A 113 7.15 8.65 -2.51
C MET A 113 6.20 7.52 -2.11
N GLY A 114 5.22 7.21 -2.95
CA GLY A 114 4.18 6.22 -2.66
C GLY A 114 3.19 6.70 -1.60
N SER A 115 2.42 5.74 -1.07
CA SER A 115 1.47 5.95 0.03
C SER A 115 1.53 4.73 0.95
N ALA A 116 1.88 4.94 2.22
CA ALA A 116 1.89 3.86 3.19
C ALA A 116 0.45 3.49 3.56
N TYR A 117 0.10 2.22 3.55
CA TYR A 117 -1.20 1.80 4.10
C TYR A 117 -1.23 2.05 5.61
N ARG A 118 -2.43 2.36 6.11
CA ARG A 118 -2.67 2.47 7.54
C ARG A 118 -2.95 1.09 8.11
N GLU A 119 -2.23 0.77 9.17
CA GLU A 119 -2.40 -0.46 9.95
C GLU A 119 -3.35 -0.21 11.12
N ILE A 120 -3.99 -1.29 11.60
CA ILE A 120 -4.74 -1.25 12.87
C ILE A 120 -3.74 -1.05 14.03
N GLY A 121 -2.53 -1.59 13.89
CA GLY A 121 -1.44 -1.47 14.86
C GLY A 121 -1.32 -2.67 15.78
N LEU A 122 -1.78 -3.85 15.34
CA LEU A 122 -1.77 -5.07 16.14
C LEU A 122 -0.49 -5.89 15.89
N VAL A 123 0.04 -6.52 16.93
CA VAL A 123 1.24 -7.36 16.79
C VAL A 123 0.99 -8.52 15.82
N ASN A 124 -0.18 -9.15 15.93
CA ASN A 124 -0.54 -10.27 15.05
C ASN A 124 -0.95 -9.84 13.64
N GLU A 125 -1.39 -8.61 13.42
CA GLU A 125 -1.59 -8.05 12.08
C GLU A 125 -0.28 -8.09 11.28
N LYS A 126 0.82 -7.62 11.89
CA LYS A 126 2.15 -7.68 11.25
C LYS A 126 2.67 -9.10 11.11
N ARG A 127 2.55 -9.92 12.17
CA ARG A 127 3.07 -11.29 12.18
C ARG A 127 2.41 -12.18 11.12
N LEU A 128 1.13 -11.96 10.84
CA LEU A 128 0.34 -12.74 9.88
C LEU A 128 0.20 -12.05 8.50
N SER A 129 0.99 -11.01 8.24
CA SER A 129 1.11 -10.38 6.92
C SER A 129 1.45 -11.41 5.84
N GLY A 130 0.70 -11.42 4.73
CA GLY A 130 0.85 -12.40 3.65
C GLY A 130 0.41 -13.82 4.03
N ARG A 131 -0.11 -14.03 5.25
CA ARG A 131 -0.61 -15.31 5.77
C ARG A 131 -2.06 -15.19 6.25
N GLY A 132 -2.85 -14.45 5.49
CA GLY A 132 -4.25 -14.15 5.79
C GLY A 132 -4.52 -12.69 6.14
N VAL A 133 -3.51 -11.88 6.47
CA VAL A 133 -3.64 -10.42 6.58
C VAL A 133 -3.14 -9.76 5.31
N SER A 134 -3.93 -8.83 4.76
CA SER A 134 -3.61 -8.04 3.57
C SER A 134 -4.10 -6.60 3.70
N TRP A 135 -3.42 -5.69 3.01
CA TRP A 135 -3.84 -4.28 2.81
C TRP A 135 -4.17 -3.98 1.34
N CYS A 136 -4.34 -5.03 0.51
CA CYS A 136 -4.65 -4.89 -0.91
C CYS A 136 -5.57 -6.01 -1.39
N ALA A 137 -6.89 -5.75 -1.43
CA ALA A 137 -7.85 -6.70 -1.98
C ALA A 137 -7.58 -7.12 -3.42
N THR A 138 -7.12 -6.20 -4.27
CA THR A 138 -6.85 -6.47 -5.70
C THR A 138 -5.61 -7.33 -5.92
N CYS A 139 -4.68 -7.32 -4.96
CA CYS A 139 -3.47 -8.14 -4.98
C CYS A 139 -3.81 -9.57 -4.54
N ASP A 140 -4.46 -9.73 -3.39
CA ASP A 140 -4.52 -11.03 -2.72
C ASP A 140 -5.90 -11.71 -2.75
N GLY A 141 -6.94 -10.99 -3.21
CA GLY A 141 -8.32 -11.46 -3.14
C GLY A 141 -8.59 -12.81 -3.82
N PHE A 142 -7.81 -13.15 -4.84
CA PHE A 142 -7.92 -14.43 -5.56
C PHE A 142 -7.64 -15.65 -4.66
N PHE A 143 -6.75 -15.54 -3.68
CA PHE A 143 -6.37 -16.64 -2.77
C PHE A 143 -7.49 -17.04 -1.80
N PHE A 144 -8.51 -16.20 -1.63
CA PHE A 144 -9.62 -16.38 -0.69
C PHE A 144 -10.90 -16.91 -1.32
N ARG A 145 -10.77 -17.62 -2.46
CA ARG A 145 -11.91 -18.19 -3.17
C ARG A 145 -12.72 -19.14 -2.28
N ASN A 146 -14.04 -18.95 -2.26
CA ASN A 146 -15.00 -19.74 -1.47
C ASN A 146 -14.75 -19.69 0.06
N GLN A 147 -14.13 -18.63 0.55
CA GLN A 147 -13.88 -18.45 1.98
C GLN A 147 -14.70 -17.30 2.57
N THR A 148 -14.78 -17.26 3.91
CA THR A 148 -15.37 -16.15 4.67
C THR A 148 -14.25 -15.25 5.19
N ILE A 149 -14.26 -14.00 4.74
CA ILE A 149 -13.20 -13.03 5.05
C ILE A 149 -13.77 -11.74 5.65
N ALA A 150 -12.93 -11.02 6.38
CA ALA A 150 -13.25 -9.73 6.95
C ALA A 150 -12.59 -8.60 6.17
N VAL A 151 -13.29 -7.48 6.03
CA VAL A 151 -12.74 -6.20 5.56
C VAL A 151 -12.94 -5.17 6.66
N VAL A 152 -11.89 -4.49 7.10
CA VAL A 152 -11.97 -3.44 8.13
C VAL A 152 -11.92 -2.08 7.47
N GLY A 153 -12.95 -1.26 7.67
CA GLY A 153 -13.01 0.09 7.12
C GLY A 153 -14.44 0.61 7.01
N GLY A 154 -14.59 1.79 6.41
CA GLY A 154 -15.93 2.35 6.17
C GLY A 154 -15.97 3.61 5.31
N GLY A 155 -14.87 3.94 4.62
CA GLY A 155 -14.87 4.91 3.53
C GLY A 155 -15.05 4.23 2.18
N ASP A 156 -14.96 4.98 1.08
CA ASP A 156 -15.13 4.43 -0.28
C ASP A 156 -14.15 3.29 -0.56
N SER A 157 -12.87 3.41 -0.18
CA SER A 157 -11.87 2.34 -0.37
C SER A 157 -12.30 1.00 0.24
N ALA A 158 -12.83 1.02 1.47
CA ALA A 158 -13.29 -0.20 2.14
C ALA A 158 -14.47 -0.85 1.41
N ILE A 159 -15.36 -0.04 0.84
CA ILE A 159 -16.50 -0.52 0.07
C ILE A 159 -16.08 -1.04 -1.31
N GLU A 160 -15.13 -0.38 -1.98
CA GLU A 160 -14.55 -0.85 -3.23
C GLU A 160 -13.87 -2.20 -3.04
N GLU A 161 -13.01 -2.33 -2.02
CA GLU A 161 -12.30 -3.56 -1.70
C GLU A 161 -13.26 -4.69 -1.31
N ALA A 162 -14.22 -4.43 -0.40
CA ALA A 162 -15.22 -5.42 -0.03
C ALA A 162 -16.03 -5.89 -1.24
N THR A 163 -16.47 -4.97 -2.09
CA THR A 163 -17.22 -5.31 -3.31
C THR A 163 -16.38 -6.13 -4.27
N PHE A 164 -15.11 -5.76 -4.48
CA PHE A 164 -14.19 -6.52 -5.32
C PHE A 164 -14.01 -7.96 -4.81
N LEU A 165 -13.83 -8.13 -3.51
CA LEU A 165 -13.61 -9.43 -2.87
C LEU A 165 -14.79 -10.39 -3.01
N THR A 166 -16.03 -9.90 -3.15
CA THR A 166 -17.22 -10.76 -3.36
C THR A 166 -17.16 -11.59 -4.65
N LYS A 167 -16.29 -11.23 -5.60
CA LYS A 167 -16.01 -12.00 -6.82
C LYS A 167 -15.31 -13.34 -6.51
N PHE A 168 -14.61 -13.43 -5.40
CA PHE A 168 -13.82 -14.60 -5.00
C PHE A 168 -14.37 -15.26 -3.74
N ALA A 169 -14.56 -14.47 -2.68
CA ALA A 169 -15.04 -14.95 -1.40
C ALA A 169 -16.49 -15.44 -1.46
N ASP A 170 -16.82 -16.39 -0.59
CA ASP A 170 -18.22 -16.80 -0.39
C ASP A 170 -18.97 -15.72 0.38
N LYS A 171 -18.33 -15.18 1.42
CA LYS A 171 -18.87 -14.13 2.28
C LYS A 171 -17.79 -13.11 2.64
N VAL A 172 -18.15 -11.83 2.59
CA VAL A 172 -17.32 -10.71 3.04
C VAL A 172 -18.03 -10.03 4.20
N VAL A 173 -17.37 -9.93 5.36
CA VAL A 173 -17.90 -9.21 6.52
C VAL A 173 -17.17 -7.88 6.63
N LEU A 174 -17.88 -6.78 6.36
CA LEU A 174 -17.37 -5.43 6.54
C LEU A 174 -17.49 -5.04 8.02
N ILE A 175 -16.35 -4.95 8.71
CA ILE A 175 -16.25 -4.55 10.11
C ILE A 175 -16.03 -3.04 10.16
N HIS A 176 -16.94 -2.33 10.83
CA HIS A 176 -16.84 -0.89 11.00
C HIS A 176 -17.09 -0.47 12.46
N ARG A 177 -16.22 0.41 12.97
CA ARG A 177 -16.26 0.87 14.37
C ARG A 177 -17.42 1.80 14.74
N ARG A 178 -18.20 2.26 13.76
CA ARG A 178 -19.39 3.11 13.94
C ARG A 178 -20.63 2.40 13.43
N ASP A 179 -21.77 3.05 13.54
CA ASP A 179 -23.08 2.62 13.03
C ASP A 179 -23.38 3.08 11.60
N SER A 180 -22.46 3.84 11.00
CA SER A 180 -22.66 4.51 9.72
C SER A 180 -21.35 4.63 8.92
N LEU A 181 -21.46 4.50 7.59
CA LEU A 181 -20.33 4.64 6.67
C LEU A 181 -20.00 6.10 6.39
N ARG A 182 -18.73 6.36 6.07
CA ARG A 182 -18.27 7.60 5.41
C ARG A 182 -18.27 7.51 3.88
N ALA A 183 -18.45 6.31 3.33
CA ALA A 183 -18.53 6.09 1.90
C ALA A 183 -19.66 6.92 1.26
N SER A 184 -19.46 7.26 0.00
CA SER A 184 -20.49 7.88 -0.83
C SER A 184 -21.77 7.03 -0.84
N LYS A 185 -22.92 7.69 -0.87
CA LYS A 185 -24.24 7.02 -0.75
C LYS A 185 -24.41 5.90 -1.76
N ILE A 186 -24.03 6.13 -3.02
CA ILE A 186 -24.15 5.14 -4.10
C ILE A 186 -23.31 3.89 -3.80
N MET A 187 -22.12 4.06 -3.23
CA MET A 187 -21.24 2.93 -2.88
C MET A 187 -21.80 2.16 -1.68
N ALA A 188 -22.23 2.87 -0.64
CA ALA A 188 -22.91 2.26 0.50
C ALA A 188 -24.16 1.45 0.07
N ASP A 189 -25.02 2.04 -0.76
CA ASP A 189 -26.24 1.39 -1.26
C ASP A 189 -25.91 0.10 -2.05
N ARG A 190 -24.86 0.12 -2.89
CA ARG A 190 -24.39 -1.07 -3.61
C ARG A 190 -23.89 -2.17 -2.68
N ALA A 191 -23.15 -1.79 -1.63
CA ALA A 191 -22.65 -2.75 -0.65
C ALA A 191 -23.80 -3.38 0.16
N HIS A 192 -24.79 -2.57 0.57
CA HIS A 192 -26.00 -3.06 1.23
C HIS A 192 -26.84 -3.99 0.36
N ALA A 193 -26.89 -3.77 -0.96
CA ALA A 193 -27.62 -4.61 -1.89
C ALA A 193 -26.90 -5.92 -2.24
N ASN A 194 -25.61 -6.08 -1.88
CA ASN A 194 -24.84 -7.27 -2.22
C ASN A 194 -25.06 -8.38 -1.18
N PRO A 195 -25.66 -9.54 -1.53
CA PRO A 195 -25.98 -10.59 -0.56
C PRO A 195 -24.74 -11.26 0.05
N LYS A 196 -23.57 -11.11 -0.57
CA LYS A 196 -22.31 -11.64 -0.04
C LYS A 196 -21.67 -10.71 1.01
N ILE A 197 -22.14 -9.47 1.16
CA ILE A 197 -21.61 -8.52 2.13
C ILE A 197 -22.51 -8.48 3.35
N ASP A 198 -21.94 -8.81 4.52
CA ASP A 198 -22.55 -8.51 5.81
C ASP A 198 -21.82 -7.35 6.47
N PHE A 199 -22.55 -6.58 7.26
CA PHE A 199 -21.98 -5.49 8.06
C PHE A 199 -21.92 -5.90 9.52
N LEU A 200 -20.76 -5.69 10.12
CA LEU A 200 -20.56 -5.77 11.55
C LEU A 200 -20.25 -4.38 12.08
N TRP A 201 -21.33 -3.68 12.44
CA TRP A 201 -21.30 -2.30 12.95
C TRP A 201 -20.79 -2.21 14.37
N ASN A 202 -20.39 -1.00 14.76
CA ASN A 202 -19.91 -0.67 16.09
C ASN A 202 -18.91 -1.68 16.62
N THR A 203 -18.01 -2.14 15.76
CA THR A 203 -17.06 -3.21 16.08
C THR A 203 -15.68 -2.85 15.56
N GLU A 204 -14.67 -3.16 16.37
CA GLU A 204 -13.27 -3.05 15.98
C GLU A 204 -12.54 -4.36 16.22
N VAL A 205 -11.52 -4.61 15.39
CA VAL A 205 -10.62 -5.75 15.55
C VAL A 205 -9.58 -5.38 16.61
N ILE A 206 -9.49 -6.19 17.65
CA ILE A 206 -8.54 -5.98 18.76
C ILE A 206 -7.41 -7.03 18.78
N ASP A 207 -7.57 -8.15 18.06
CA ASP A 207 -6.47 -9.07 17.77
C ASP A 207 -6.75 -9.93 16.52
N VAL A 208 -5.69 -10.45 15.91
CA VAL A 208 -5.73 -11.42 14.80
C VAL A 208 -5.22 -12.76 15.33
N LEU A 209 -6.05 -13.79 15.29
CA LEU A 209 -5.74 -15.09 15.87
C LEU A 209 -5.30 -16.09 14.81
N GLY A 210 -4.35 -16.95 15.19
CA GLY A 210 -3.86 -18.05 14.38
C GLY A 210 -2.35 -18.28 14.52
N ALA A 211 -1.93 -19.55 14.41
CA ALA A 211 -0.52 -19.90 14.61
C ALA A 211 0.32 -19.54 13.37
N GLU A 212 0.03 -20.16 12.24
CA GLU A 212 0.77 -19.95 10.98
C GLU A 212 0.06 -19.02 10.01
N LYS A 213 -1.28 -19.01 10.04
CA LYS A 213 -2.14 -18.20 9.20
C LYS A 213 -3.36 -17.73 10.01
N VAL A 214 -4.11 -16.76 9.48
CA VAL A 214 -5.33 -16.26 10.13
C VAL A 214 -6.37 -17.39 10.25
N GLU A 215 -6.92 -17.54 11.46
CA GLU A 215 -7.97 -18.52 11.81
C GLU A 215 -9.22 -17.82 12.34
N ALA A 216 -9.05 -16.74 13.09
CA ALA A 216 -10.14 -15.97 13.68
C ALA A 216 -9.71 -14.53 13.97
N LEU A 217 -10.69 -13.67 14.25
CA LEU A 217 -10.48 -12.32 14.76
C LEU A 217 -11.07 -12.18 16.15
N GLN A 218 -10.34 -11.50 17.03
CA GLN A 218 -10.90 -11.02 18.29
C GLN A 218 -11.48 -9.62 18.07
N LEU A 219 -12.75 -9.46 18.42
CA LEU A 219 -13.56 -8.30 18.09
C LEU A 219 -14.08 -7.66 19.38
N ARG A 220 -14.11 -6.33 19.43
CA ARG A 220 -14.72 -5.57 20.51
C ARG A 220 -15.85 -4.71 19.97
N ASN A 221 -17.02 -4.81 20.59
CA ASN A 221 -18.11 -3.89 20.33
C ASN A 221 -17.80 -2.53 20.98
N THR A 222 -17.93 -1.45 20.22
CA THR A 222 -17.55 -0.09 20.64
C THR A 222 -18.62 0.60 21.48
N LEU A 223 -19.82 0.02 21.60
CA LEU A 223 -20.92 0.56 22.43
C LEU A 223 -20.89 0.01 23.86
N ASP A 224 -20.70 -1.30 24.01
CA ASP A 224 -20.79 -1.98 25.32
C ASP A 224 -19.48 -2.63 25.77
N GLY A 225 -18.45 -2.63 24.93
CA GLY A 225 -17.15 -3.20 25.23
C GLY A 225 -17.11 -4.73 25.20
N THR A 226 -18.20 -5.42 24.81
CA THR A 226 -18.21 -6.88 24.73
C THR A 226 -17.17 -7.39 23.74
N VAL A 227 -16.45 -8.42 24.16
CA VAL A 227 -15.42 -9.07 23.35
C VAL A 227 -15.95 -10.40 22.85
N SER A 228 -15.76 -10.65 21.56
CA SER A 228 -16.12 -11.91 20.92
C SER A 228 -15.02 -12.39 19.98
N THR A 229 -15.05 -13.68 19.66
CA THR A 229 -14.17 -14.28 18.66
C THR A 229 -15.03 -14.79 17.51
N ARG A 230 -14.62 -14.52 16.29
CA ARG A 230 -15.29 -14.99 15.09
C ARG A 230 -14.29 -15.52 14.09
N ASP A 231 -14.60 -16.67 13.51
CA ASP A 231 -13.75 -17.33 12.53
C ASP A 231 -13.72 -16.56 11.22
N PHE A 232 -12.52 -16.34 10.72
CA PHE A 232 -12.23 -15.70 9.44
C PHE A 232 -10.96 -16.31 8.91
N THR A 233 -10.93 -16.58 7.61
CA THR A 233 -9.70 -17.09 6.98
C THR A 233 -8.79 -15.99 6.46
N GLY A 234 -9.31 -14.76 6.37
CA GLY A 234 -8.58 -13.59 5.91
C GLY A 234 -9.12 -12.28 6.47
N LEU A 235 -8.21 -11.31 6.64
CA LEU A 235 -8.45 -9.95 7.09
C LEU A 235 -7.84 -8.98 6.07
N PHE A 236 -8.68 -8.14 5.48
CA PHE A 236 -8.30 -7.06 4.59
C PHE A 236 -8.47 -5.72 5.30
N VAL A 237 -7.40 -4.97 5.48
CA VAL A 237 -7.39 -3.70 6.22
C VAL A 237 -7.46 -2.53 5.23
N ALA A 238 -8.64 -1.92 5.13
CA ALA A 238 -8.95 -0.84 4.18
C ALA A 238 -9.33 0.46 4.93
N ILE A 239 -8.45 0.90 5.82
CA ILE A 239 -8.63 2.11 6.67
C ILE A 239 -7.90 3.35 6.14
N GLY A 240 -7.38 3.28 4.91
CA GLY A 240 -6.75 4.36 4.18
C GLY A 240 -5.24 4.21 4.02
N HIS A 241 -4.65 5.18 3.33
CA HIS A 241 -3.21 5.39 3.23
C HIS A 241 -2.79 6.73 3.89
#